data_AF-A0A645IX31-F1
#
_entry.id   AF-A0A645IX31-F1
#
_cell.length_a   1.000
_cell.length_b   1.000
_cell.length_c   1.000
_cell.angle_alpha   90.00
_cell.angle_beta   90.00
_cell.angle_gamma   90.00
#
_symmetry.space_group_name_H-M   'P 1'
#
loop_
_entity.id
_entity.type
_entity.pdbx_description
1 polymer ?
#
loop_
_entity_poly.entity_id
_entity_poly.type
_entity_poly.pdbx_seq_one_letter_code
_entity_poly.pdbx_strand_id
1 'polypeptide(L)' 'MLFSLGRNPGASGTDQAENQDSPGNRVFVSHDATPAGNAGGEFDDLVVWLAAPVLFNRMVAAGRLP' A
#
# COMPACT_ATOMS: atom_id res chain seq x y z
N MET A 1 -3.20 14.67 -17.97
CA MET A 1 -3.18 13.64 -16.92
C MET A 1 -1.87 13.83 -16.17
N LEU A 2 -1.91 14.02 -14.85
CA LEU A 2 -0.73 14.21 -14.00
C LEU A 2 -0.42 12.88 -13.33
N PHE A 3 0.81 12.38 -13.51
CA PHE A 3 1.31 11.15 -12.89
C PHE A 3 2.56 11.50 -12.07
N SER A 4 2.70 10.90 -10.88
CA SER A 4 3.82 11.13 -9.97
C SER A 4 4.30 9.80 -9.40
N LEU A 5 5.61 9.60 -9.39
CA LEU A 5 6.26 8.43 -8.76
C LEU A 5 6.55 8.64 -7.26
N GLY A 6 6.13 9.78 -6.69
CA GLY A 6 6.40 10.13 -5.31
C GLY A 6 7.87 10.49 -5.03
N ARG A 7 8.23 10.57 -3.74
CA ARG A 7 9.54 11.04 -3.27
C ARG A 7 10.68 10.03 -3.49
N ASN A 8 10.33 8.74 -3.52
CA ASN A 8 11.25 7.61 -3.62
C ASN A 8 10.85 6.73 -4.82
N PRO A 9 11.28 7.10 -6.04
CA PRO A 9 10.80 6.46 -7.25
C PRO A 9 11.43 5.08 -7.50
N GLY A 10 12.31 4.57 -6.63
CA GLY A 10 12.97 3.29 -6.85
C GLY A 10 11.98 2.13 -6.77
N ALA A 11 11.94 1.29 -7.81
CA ALA A 11 11.19 0.05 -7.78
C ALA A 11 11.76 -0.90 -6.70
N SER A 12 10.88 -1.40 -5.82
CA SER A 12 11.21 -2.37 -4.78
C SER A 12 10.21 -3.51 -4.76
N GLY A 13 10.51 -4.60 -5.46
CA GLY A 13 9.58 -5.71 -5.68
C GLY A 13 9.28 -5.87 -7.17
N THR A 14 8.72 -7.02 -7.58
CA THR A 14 8.39 -7.26 -9.00
C THR A 14 7.27 -6.36 -9.49
N ASP A 15 6.36 -5.94 -8.61
CA ASP A 15 5.17 -5.18 -9.01
C ASP A 15 5.54 -3.71 -9.26
N GLN A 16 6.35 -3.12 -8.37
CA GLN A 16 6.93 -1.79 -8.59
C GLN A 16 7.86 -1.77 -9.81
N ALA A 17 8.54 -2.88 -10.12
CA ALA A 17 9.38 -2.99 -11.32
C ALA A 17 8.54 -3.05 -12.60
N GLU A 18 7.41 -3.76 -12.60
CA GLU A 18 6.46 -3.76 -13.72
C GLU A 18 5.89 -2.36 -13.94
N ASN A 19 5.45 -1.69 -12.87
CA ASN A 19 4.85 -0.36 -12.92
C ASN A 19 5.81 0.73 -13.47
N GLN A 20 7.10 0.44 -13.57
CA GLN A 20 8.16 1.36 -13.99
C GLN A 20 9.07 0.81 -15.09
N ASP A 21 8.67 -0.30 -15.71
CA ASP A 21 9.49 -1.05 -16.68
C ASP A 21 9.88 -0.22 -17.93
N SER A 22 9.10 0.81 -18.24
CA SER A 22 9.27 1.64 -19.43
C SER A 22 8.81 3.09 -19.21
N PRO A 23 9.50 4.08 -19.82
CA PRO A 23 9.08 5.47 -19.76
C PRO A 23 7.67 5.65 -20.33
N GLY A 24 6.75 6.17 -19.50
CA GLY A 24 5.36 6.38 -19.91
C GLY A 24 4.49 5.12 -19.85
N ASN A 25 4.92 4.07 -19.15
CA ASN A 25 4.03 2.99 -18.75
C ASN A 25 2.83 3.59 -17.97
N ARG A 26 1.63 3.14 -18.33
CA ARG A 26 0.33 3.56 -17.76
C ARG A 26 -0.52 2.36 -17.35
N VAL A 27 0.05 1.16 -17.43
CA VAL A 27 -0.53 -0.09 -16.94
C VAL A 27 0.12 -0.32 -15.59
N PHE A 28 -0.72 -0.63 -14.59
CA PHE A 28 -0.26 -0.84 -13.22
C PHE A 28 -0.77 -2.16 -12.70
N VAL A 29 0.09 -2.90 -12.00
CA VAL A 29 -0.31 -4.09 -11.23
C VAL A 29 -1.20 -3.67 -10.07
N SER A 30 -2.33 -4.36 -9.91
CA SER A 30 -3.19 -4.29 -8.74
C SER A 30 -3.44 -5.69 -8.22
N HIS A 31 -3.26 -5.90 -6.92
CA HIS A 31 -3.48 -7.15 -6.23
C HIS A 31 -3.92 -6.88 -4.77
N ASP A 32 -4.38 -7.92 -4.07
CA ASP A 32 -4.71 -7.85 -2.65
C ASP A 32 -3.46 -7.61 -1.80
N ALA A 33 -3.60 -6.96 -0.64
CA ALA A 33 -2.48 -6.62 0.23
C ALA A 33 -1.63 -7.85 0.61
N THR A 34 -0.31 -7.73 0.45
CA THR A 34 0.68 -8.78 0.67
C THR A 34 1.51 -8.50 1.93
N PRO A 35 1.88 -9.53 2.71
CA PRO A 35 2.72 -9.36 3.88
C PRO A 35 4.18 -9.03 3.51
N ALA A 36 4.93 -8.52 4.49
CA ALA A 36 6.37 -8.32 4.39
C ALA A 36 7.09 -9.59 3.87
N GLY A 37 8.00 -9.39 2.91
CA GLY A 37 8.78 -10.47 2.30
C GLY A 37 8.11 -11.17 1.10
N ASN A 38 6.94 -10.71 0.65
CA ASN A 38 6.38 -11.17 -0.62
C ASN A 38 7.29 -10.74 -1.80
N ALA A 39 7.43 -11.61 -2.81
CA ALA A 39 8.22 -11.35 -4.01
C ALA A 39 7.71 -10.14 -4.82
N GLY A 40 6.39 -9.91 -4.82
CA GLY A 40 5.72 -8.75 -5.41
C GLY A 40 6.14 -7.41 -4.82
N GLY A 41 6.62 -7.43 -3.57
CA GLY A 41 6.72 -6.26 -2.70
C GLY A 41 5.73 -6.38 -1.54
N GLU A 42 6.06 -5.74 -0.41
CA GLU A 42 5.10 -5.55 0.68
C GLU A 42 4.08 -4.49 0.27
N PHE A 43 2.82 -4.72 0.62
CA PHE A 43 1.78 -3.69 0.48
C PHE A 43 1.69 -2.92 1.81
N ASP A 44 2.41 -1.80 1.89
CA ASP A 44 2.59 -1.01 3.10
C ASP A 44 1.51 0.08 3.30
N ASP A 45 0.90 0.54 2.21
CA ASP A 45 -0.12 1.59 2.23
C ASP A 45 -1.54 1.03 2.06
N LEU A 46 -2.29 0.87 3.16
CA LEU A 46 -3.69 0.44 3.13
C LEU A 46 -4.62 1.45 3.82
N VAL A 47 -5.61 1.96 3.07
CA VAL A 47 -6.68 2.81 3.61
C VAL A 47 -7.95 2.02 3.76
N VAL A 48 -8.37 1.78 5.01
CA VAL A 48 -9.63 1.11 5.34
C VAL A 48 -10.53 2.02 6.16
N TRP A 49 -11.77 2.19 5.70
CA TRP A 49 -12.78 2.92 6.45
C TRP A 49 -13.44 1.97 7.45
N LEU A 50 -13.24 2.23 8.74
CA LEU A 50 -13.90 1.51 9.82
C LEU A 50 -15.04 2.37 10.37
N ALA A 51 -16.18 1.75 10.67
CA ALA A 51 -17.20 2.40 11.47
C ALA A 51 -16.60 2.83 12.82
N ALA A 52 -16.94 4.03 13.30
CA ALA A 52 -16.34 4.59 14.51
C ALA A 52 -16.39 3.66 15.74
N PRO A 53 -17.50 2.93 16.04
CA PRO A 53 -17.53 1.98 17.15
C PRO A 53 -16.51 0.83 17.02
N VAL A 54 -16.24 0.37 15.79
CA VAL A 54 -15.25 -0.69 15.53
C VAL A 54 -13.84 -0.19 15.80
N LEU A 55 -13.54 1.04 15.34
CA LEU A 55 -12.25 1.66 15.61
C LEU A 55 -12.04 1.83 17.13
N PHE A 56 -13.02 2.38 17.85
CA PHE A 56 -12.90 2.59 19.29
C PHE A 56 -12.70 1.28 20.07
N ASN A 57 -13.47 0.24 19.78
CA ASN A 57 -13.29 -1.07 20.43
C ASN A 57 -11.90 -1.66 20.20
N ARG A 58 -11.35 -1.54 18.97
CA ARG A 58 -9.98 -2.00 18.68
C ARG A 58 -8.93 -1.18 19.43
N MET A 59 -9.13 0.12 19.58
CA MET A 59 -8.22 0.99 20.32
C MET A 59 -8.19 0.70 21.82
N VAL A 60 -9.34 0.40 22.44
CA VAL A 60 -9.43 -0.01 23.85
C VAL A 60 -8.74 -1.37 24.05
N ALA A 61 -9.03 -2.36 23.19
CA ALA A 61 -8.37 -3.67 23.26
C ALA A 61 -6.84 -3.59 23.08
N ALA A 62 -6.35 -2.55 22.39
CA ALA A 62 -4.93 -2.28 22.19
C ALA A 62 -4.32 -1.32 23.23
N GLY A 63 -5.08 -0.84 24.23
CA GLY A 63 -4.61 0.08 25.27
C GLY A 63 -4.21 1.47 24.75
N ARG A 64 -4.88 1.96 23.70
CA ARG A 64 -4.58 3.26 23.04
C ARG A 64 -5.55 4.39 23.37
N LEU A 65 -6.75 4.04 23.81
CA LEU A 65 -7.72 4.88 24.50
C LEU A 65 -8.05 4.13 25.81
N PRO A 66 -8.37 4.85 26.91
CA PRO A 66 -8.02 4.43 28.26
C PRO A 66 -8.28 2.95 28.54
#